data_AF-A0A450YZ20-F1
#
_entry.id   AF-A0A450YZ20-F1
#
_cell.length_a   1.000
_cell.length_b   1.000
_cell.length_c   1.000
_cell.angle_alpha   90.00
_cell.angle_beta   90.00
_cell.angle_gamma   90.00
#
_symmetry.space_group_name_H-M   'P 1'
#
loop_
_entity.id
_entity.type
_entity.pdbx_description
1 polymer ?
#
loop_
_entity_poly.entity_id
_entity_poly.type
_entity_poly.pdbx_seq_one_letter_code
_entity_poly.pdbx_strand_id
1 'polypeptide(L)'
;MIEQNLKKLLEEKVTLDIEGIDRLYLNAYQPMLQTGGGVSAFFKQYRGAVVASTVLMAPMSKAFVQEIEQSAKGNNLDMVRFHKGQRKDDETKKRLKNFDRWEGMLYIGVAQEKFNSFRTTNKRNPETGASYPWLYRSTVMCNQYF
;
A
#
# COMPACT_ATOMS: atom_id res chain seq x y z
N MET A 1 -47.86 -20.62 -8.59
CA MET A 1 -47.39 -19.23 -8.36
C MET A 1 -46.14 -19.07 -9.21
N ILE A 2 -46.17 -18.25 -10.26
CA ILE A 2 -45.02 -18.11 -11.16
C ILE A 2 -43.95 -17.33 -10.37
N GLU A 3 -42.84 -17.99 -10.06
CA GLU A 3 -41.64 -17.35 -9.51
C GLU A 3 -41.05 -16.42 -10.59
N GLN A 4 -41.59 -15.21 -10.68
CA GLN A 4 -40.90 -14.14 -11.41
C GLN A 4 -39.88 -13.52 -10.46
N ASN A 5 -38.61 -13.85 -10.66
CA ASN A 5 -37.52 -13.15 -10.00
C ASN A 5 -37.24 -11.83 -10.74
N LEU A 6 -36.66 -10.86 -10.02
CA LEU A 6 -36.38 -9.51 -10.53
C LEU A 6 -35.54 -9.52 -11.82
N LYS A 7 -34.60 -10.46 -11.97
CA LYS A 7 -33.76 -10.60 -13.15
C LYS A 7 -34.58 -10.93 -14.41
N LYS A 8 -35.50 -11.89 -14.33
CA LYS A 8 -36.38 -12.25 -15.47
C LYS A 8 -37.29 -11.11 -15.91
N LEU A 9 -37.74 -10.28 -14.96
CA LEU A 9 -38.57 -9.10 -15.24
C LEU A 9 -37.79 -7.99 -15.93
N LEU A 10 -36.48 -7.90 -15.69
CA LEU A 10 -35.60 -6.88 -16.24
C LEU A 10 -34.94 -7.30 -17.55
N GLU A 11 -34.79 -8.59 -17.83
CA GLU A 11 -34.15 -9.11 -19.08
C GLU A 11 -34.75 -8.51 -20.36
N GLU A 12 -36.07 -8.30 -20.43
CA GLU A 12 -36.73 -7.69 -21.60
C GLU A 12 -36.81 -6.15 -21.54
N LYS A 13 -36.32 -5.52 -20.47
CA LYS A 13 -36.40 -4.08 -20.21
C LYS A 13 -35.05 -3.38 -20.15
N VAL A 14 -33.95 -4.13 -19.98
CA VAL A 14 -32.59 -3.60 -19.99
C VAL A 14 -32.14 -3.43 -21.43
N THR A 15 -32.00 -2.18 -21.87
CA THR A 15 -31.51 -1.83 -23.21
C THR A 15 -30.00 -1.59 -23.25
N LEU A 16 -29.37 -1.44 -22.09
CA LEU A 16 -27.93 -1.26 -21.92
C LEU A 16 -27.52 -1.84 -20.57
N ASP A 17 -26.60 -2.80 -20.61
CA ASP A 17 -25.91 -3.35 -19.45
C ASP A 17 -24.42 -3.04 -19.57
N ILE A 18 -23.80 -2.51 -18.52
CA ILE A 18 -22.39 -2.14 -18.50
C ILE A 18 -21.74 -2.83 -17.31
N GLU A 19 -20.80 -3.72 -17.62
CA GLU A 19 -19.92 -4.32 -16.64
C GLU A 19 -18.57 -3.61 -16.65
N GLY A 20 -18.05 -3.31 -15.47
CA GLY A 20 -16.77 -2.62 -15.30
C GLY A 20 -16.16 -2.90 -13.95
N ILE A 21 -14.83 -2.78 -13.88
CA ILE A 21 -14.08 -2.89 -12.63
C ILE A 21 -14.11 -1.54 -11.92
N ASP A 22 -14.81 -1.43 -10.80
CA ASP A 22 -14.78 -0.21 -9.98
C ASP A 22 -13.47 -0.08 -9.19
N ARG A 23 -12.99 -1.20 -8.59
CA ARG A 23 -11.78 -1.21 -7.74
C ARG A 23 -11.03 -2.51 -7.86
N LEU A 24 -9.71 -2.41 -7.99
CA LEU A 24 -8.79 -3.55 -7.96
C LEU A 24 -7.88 -3.45 -6.73
N TYR A 25 -7.89 -4.47 -5.89
CA TYR A 25 -6.97 -4.59 -4.76
C TYR A 25 -5.94 -5.68 -5.05
N LEU A 26 -4.68 -5.28 -5.25
CA LEU A 26 -3.57 -6.19 -5.47
C LEU A 26 -2.79 -6.38 -4.16
N ASN A 27 -3.22 -7.35 -3.36
CA ASN A 27 -2.59 -7.65 -2.08
C ASN A 27 -1.51 -8.73 -2.25
N ALA A 28 -0.26 -8.39 -1.95
CA ALA A 28 0.82 -9.37 -1.87
C ALA A 28 0.97 -9.87 -0.42
N TYR A 29 0.98 -11.18 -0.23
CA TYR A 29 1.24 -11.81 1.06
C TYR A 29 2.59 -12.50 1.06
N GLN A 30 3.48 -12.10 1.97
CA GLN A 30 4.76 -12.75 2.18
C GLN A 30 4.84 -13.27 3.63
N PRO A 31 4.60 -14.58 3.86
CA PRO A 31 4.53 -15.19 5.20
C PRO A 31 5.73 -14.89 6.09
N MET A 32 6.96 -14.98 5.56
CA MET A 32 8.19 -14.78 6.32
C MET A 32 8.37 -13.35 6.81
N LEU A 33 7.73 -12.36 6.18
CA LEU A 33 7.80 -10.97 6.62
C LEU A 33 6.69 -10.60 7.63
N GLN A 34 5.85 -11.56 8.02
CA GLN A 34 4.77 -11.33 9.00
C GLN A 34 5.22 -11.44 10.45
N THR A 35 6.38 -12.05 10.73
CA THR A 35 6.89 -12.25 12.09
C THR A 35 8.25 -11.57 12.28
N GLY A 36 8.56 -11.17 13.52
CA GLY A 36 9.85 -10.55 13.82
C GLY A 36 11.03 -11.50 13.55
N GLY A 37 10.84 -12.79 13.82
CA GLY A 37 11.82 -13.84 13.51
C GLY A 37 12.07 -13.98 12.00
N GLY A 38 11.02 -13.98 11.18
CA GLY A 38 11.18 -14.08 9.74
C GLY A 38 11.75 -12.80 9.10
N VAL A 39 11.42 -11.61 9.62
CA VAL A 39 12.09 -10.36 9.24
C VAL A 39 13.57 -10.39 9.61
N SER A 40 13.90 -10.91 10.79
CA SER A 40 15.30 -11.11 11.22
C SER A 40 16.05 -12.05 10.28
N ALA A 41 15.43 -13.19 9.92
CA ALA A 41 15.99 -14.14 8.96
C ALA A 41 16.21 -13.50 7.58
N PHE A 42 15.25 -12.73 7.07
CA PHE A 42 15.39 -12.00 5.81
C PHE A 42 16.62 -11.09 5.81
N PHE A 43 16.79 -10.26 6.85
CA PHE A 43 17.94 -9.36 6.89
C PHE A 43 19.27 -10.09 7.11
N LYS A 44 19.30 -11.07 8.01
CA LYS A 44 20.57 -11.74 8.35
C LYS A 44 21.00 -12.76 7.29
N GLN A 45 20.10 -13.64 6.89
CA GLN A 45 20.41 -14.77 6.02
C GLN A 45 20.36 -14.38 4.54
N TYR A 46 19.29 -13.69 4.12
CA TYR A 46 19.11 -13.36 2.71
C TYR A 46 19.86 -12.09 2.30
N ARG A 47 19.89 -11.07 3.17
CA ARG A 47 20.58 -9.79 2.90
C ARG A 47 21.99 -9.71 3.50
N GLY A 48 22.45 -10.75 4.21
CA GLY A 48 23.80 -10.82 4.77
C GLY A 48 24.11 -9.83 5.89
N ALA A 49 23.10 -9.21 6.51
CA ALA A 49 23.34 -8.25 7.58
C ALA A 49 23.80 -8.95 8.86
N VAL A 50 24.81 -8.40 9.53
CA VAL A 50 25.29 -8.94 10.82
C VAL A 50 24.18 -8.87 11.88
N VAL A 51 23.41 -7.79 11.85
CA VAL A 51 22.37 -7.48 12.83
C VAL A 51 21.09 -7.06 12.13
N ALA A 52 19.96 -7.71 12.45
CA ALA A 52 18.66 -7.28 11.98
C ALA A 52 18.20 -6.04 12.75
N SER A 53 17.99 -4.95 12.03
CA SER A 53 17.48 -3.69 12.57
C SER A 53 16.62 -2.99 11.52
N THR A 54 15.63 -2.24 11.97
CA THR A 54 14.77 -1.40 11.12
C THR A 54 15.54 -0.33 10.37
N VAL A 55 16.76 0.01 10.78
CA VAL A 55 17.65 0.90 10.01
C VAL A 55 17.91 0.34 8.60
N LEU A 56 17.93 -0.99 8.44
CA LEU A 56 18.13 -1.64 7.15
C LEU A 56 16.91 -1.52 6.22
N MET A 57 15.72 -1.26 6.76
CA MET A 57 14.50 -1.08 5.96
C MET A 57 14.50 0.28 5.25
N ALA A 58 15.04 1.32 5.89
CA ALA A 58 14.90 2.69 5.40
C ALA A 58 15.49 2.91 4.00
N PRO A 59 16.70 2.42 3.64
CA PRO A 59 17.22 2.56 2.28
C PRO A 59 16.35 1.86 1.24
N MET A 60 15.85 0.66 1.55
CA MET A 60 14.97 -0.10 0.63
C MET A 60 13.65 0.63 0.39
N SER A 61 12.99 1.11 1.44
CA SER A 61 11.74 1.85 1.32
C SER A 61 11.93 3.18 0.60
N LYS A 62 13.05 3.89 0.84
CA LYS A 62 13.36 5.14 0.13
C LYS A 62 13.62 4.90 -1.36
N ALA A 63 14.38 3.87 -1.72
CA ALA A 63 14.62 3.51 -3.11
C ALA A 63 13.30 3.20 -3.84
N PHE A 64 12.42 2.40 -3.22
CA PHE A 64 11.11 2.11 -3.79
C PHE A 64 10.24 3.37 -3.99
N VAL A 65 10.20 4.28 -3.02
CA VAL A 65 9.48 5.56 -3.17
C VAL A 65 10.09 6.42 -4.28
N GLN A 66 11.41 6.45 -4.39
CA GLN A 66 12.09 7.17 -5.48
C GLN A 66 11.74 6.59 -6.85
N GLU A 67 11.62 5.26 -6.99
CA GLU A 67 11.17 4.62 -8.22
C GLU A 67 9.73 5.03 -8.59
N ILE A 68 8.84 5.13 -7.60
CA ILE A 68 7.47 5.65 -7.82
C ILE A 68 7.52 7.10 -8.31
N GLU A 69 8.31 7.97 -7.65
CA GLU A 69 8.44 9.38 -8.02
C GLU A 69 9.05 9.55 -9.42
N GLN A 70 10.06 8.75 -9.76
CA GLN A 70 10.68 8.75 -11.08
C GLN A 70 9.71 8.25 -12.15
N SER A 71 8.96 7.18 -11.87
CA SER A 71 7.92 6.65 -12.76
C SER A 71 6.82 7.69 -13.00
N ALA A 72 6.35 8.36 -11.95
CA ALA A 72 5.36 9.42 -12.05
C ALA A 72 5.85 10.55 -12.97
N LYS A 73 7.09 11.01 -12.75
CA LYS A 73 7.72 12.05 -13.58
C LYS A 73 7.89 11.60 -15.04
N GLY A 74 8.37 10.37 -15.26
CA GLY A 74 8.59 9.83 -16.61
C GLY A 74 7.30 9.67 -17.41
N ASN A 75 6.17 9.44 -16.73
CA ASN A 75 4.85 9.29 -17.34
C ASN A 75 4.01 10.57 -17.31
N ASN A 76 4.57 11.70 -16.85
CA ASN A 76 3.84 12.97 -16.65
C ASN A 76 2.57 12.82 -15.78
N LEU A 77 2.67 12.03 -14.71
CA LEU A 77 1.60 11.81 -13.75
C LEU A 77 1.75 12.73 -12.55
N ASP A 78 0.64 13.35 -12.16
CA ASP A 78 0.58 14.12 -10.92
C ASP A 78 0.63 13.20 -9.70
N MET A 79 1.43 13.58 -8.71
CA MET A 79 1.39 12.99 -7.37
C MET A 79 0.60 13.90 -6.43
N VAL A 80 -0.60 13.46 -6.03
CA VAL A 80 -1.53 14.26 -5.25
C VAL A 80 -1.47 13.86 -3.79
N ARG A 81 -0.98 14.76 -2.94
CA ARG A 81 -0.97 14.53 -1.49
C ARG A 81 -2.32 14.90 -0.88
N PHE A 82 -2.99 13.93 -0.27
CA PHE A 82 -4.27 14.13 0.39
C PHE A 82 -4.09 14.74 1.79
N HIS A 83 -4.95 15.70 2.10
CA HIS A 83 -5.05 16.29 3.43
C HIS A 83 -6.10 15.57 4.28
N LYS A 84 -6.00 15.73 5.60
CA LYS A 84 -6.99 15.17 6.53
C LYS A 84 -8.39 15.69 6.20
N GLY A 85 -9.35 14.77 6.04
CA GLY A 85 -10.74 15.09 5.71
C GLY A 85 -11.02 15.35 4.22
N GLN A 86 -9.98 15.37 3.36
CA GLN A 86 -10.17 15.45 1.92
C GLN A 86 -10.72 14.13 1.38
N ARG A 87 -11.83 14.19 0.66
CA ARG A 87 -12.42 13.01 0.00
C ARG A 87 -11.66 12.71 -1.29
N LYS A 88 -11.09 11.51 -1.37
CA LYS A 88 -10.36 11.03 -2.56
C LYS A 88 -11.27 11.00 -3.79
N ASP A 89 -12.52 10.54 -3.63
CA ASP A 89 -13.50 10.46 -4.72
C ASP A 89 -13.79 11.82 -5.36
N ASP A 90 -13.85 12.90 -4.57
CA ASP A 90 -14.18 14.23 -5.08
C ASP A 90 -13.02 14.80 -5.90
N GLU A 91 -11.79 14.58 -5.45
CA GLU A 91 -10.57 14.92 -6.20
C GLU A 91 -10.49 14.12 -7.51
N THR A 92 -10.74 12.80 -7.45
CA THR A 92 -10.78 11.94 -8.64
C THR A 92 -11.84 12.42 -9.63
N LYS A 93 -13.08 12.65 -9.18
CA LYS A 93 -14.18 13.14 -10.03
C LYS A 93 -13.86 14.48 -10.67
N LYS A 94 -13.20 15.40 -9.95
CA LYS A 94 -12.77 16.69 -10.48
C LYS A 94 -11.77 16.51 -11.62
N ARG A 95 -10.77 15.63 -11.44
CA ARG A 95 -9.73 15.36 -12.44
C ARG A 95 -10.28 14.63 -13.67
N LEU A 96 -11.17 13.65 -13.47
CA LEU A 96 -11.79 12.89 -14.54
C LEU A 96 -12.52 13.79 -15.55
N LYS A 97 -13.10 14.92 -15.12
CA LYS A 97 -13.77 15.87 -16.04
C LYS A 97 -12.86 16.40 -17.15
N ASN A 98 -11.55 16.45 -16.90
CA ASN A 98 -10.56 16.95 -17.85
C ASN A 98 -9.73 15.81 -18.48
N PHE A 99 -10.07 14.55 -18.22
CA PHE A 99 -9.38 13.40 -18.80
C PHE A 99 -9.94 13.13 -20.19
N ASP A 100 -9.09 13.26 -21.21
CA ASP A 100 -9.45 13.27 -22.63
C ASP A 100 -9.13 11.96 -23.36
N ARG A 101 -8.65 10.95 -22.62
CA ARG A 101 -8.25 9.65 -23.17
C ARG A 101 -9.29 8.58 -22.86
N TRP A 102 -9.29 7.54 -23.68
CA TRP A 102 -10.11 6.35 -23.44
C TRP A 102 -9.70 5.59 -22.18
N GLU A 103 -8.40 5.52 -21.91
CA GLU A 103 -7.83 4.84 -20.75
C GLU A 103 -6.50 5.47 -20.32
N GLY A 104 -6.08 5.18 -19.09
CA GLY A 104 -4.78 5.57 -18.57
C GLY A 104 -4.79 5.82 -17.06
N MET A 105 -3.61 6.08 -16.51
CA MET A 105 -3.47 6.52 -15.13
C MET A 105 -3.85 8.00 -15.02
N LEU A 106 -4.77 8.32 -14.12
CA LEU A 106 -5.23 9.69 -13.91
C LEU A 106 -4.26 10.51 -13.05
N TYR A 107 -3.78 9.92 -11.95
CA TYR A 107 -2.81 10.49 -11.01
C TYR A 107 -2.38 9.39 -10.02
N ILE A 108 -1.37 9.68 -9.20
CA ILE A 108 -0.98 8.84 -8.05
C ILE A 108 -1.38 9.58 -6.77
N GLY A 109 -2.21 8.96 -5.95
CA GLY A 109 -2.65 9.52 -4.68
C GLY A 109 -1.66 9.21 -3.57
N VAL A 110 -1.38 10.16 -2.67
CA VAL A 110 -0.49 9.96 -1.52
C VAL A 110 -1.20 10.35 -0.24
N ALA A 111 -1.39 9.41 0.68
CA ALA A 111 -1.96 9.69 2.00
C ALA A 111 -1.03 9.20 3.12
N GLN A 112 -0.95 9.94 4.23
CA GLN A 112 -0.26 9.46 5.42
C GLN A 112 -1.23 8.62 6.25
N GLU A 113 -0.89 7.35 6.44
CA GLU A 113 -1.74 6.37 7.12
C GLU A 113 -1.01 5.72 8.29
N LYS A 114 -1.79 5.23 9.27
CA LYS A 114 -1.27 4.39 10.34
C LYS A 114 -1.09 2.97 9.82
N PHE A 115 0.10 2.42 9.97
CA PHE A 115 0.40 1.05 9.56
C PHE A 115 1.08 0.25 10.69
N ASN A 116 0.71 -1.01 10.84
CA ASN A 116 1.33 -1.91 11.81
C ASN A 116 2.61 -2.52 11.22
N SER A 117 3.77 -2.07 11.69
CA SER A 117 5.08 -2.52 11.21
C SER A 117 5.97 -2.98 12.37
N PHE A 118 7.22 -3.31 12.07
CA PHE A 118 8.24 -3.59 13.07
C PHE A 118 9.02 -2.32 13.43
N ARG A 119 9.39 -2.21 14.70
CA ARG A 119 10.37 -1.25 15.23
C ARG A 119 11.49 -2.02 15.93
N THR A 120 12.65 -1.41 16.02
CA THR A 120 13.77 -1.93 16.81
C THR A 120 13.91 -1.10 18.08
N THR A 121 14.06 -1.75 19.23
CA THR A 121 14.50 -1.12 20.47
C THR A 121 15.74 -1.85 20.99
N ASN A 122 16.58 -1.16 21.77
CA ASN A 122 17.70 -1.82 22.44
C ASN A 122 17.20 -2.47 23.74
N LYS A 123 17.51 -3.75 23.93
CA LYS A 123 17.34 -4.47 25.19
C LYS A 123 18.71 -4.83 25.75
N ARG A 124 18.78 -5.08 27.05
CA ARG A 124 19.98 -5.61 27.71
C ARG A 124 19.76 -7.06 28.11
N ASN A 125 20.79 -7.88 27.95
CA ASN A 125 20.82 -9.23 28.48
C ASN A 125 20.95 -9.13 30.01
N PRO A 126 20.04 -9.76 30.79
CA PRO A 126 20.06 -9.65 32.25
C PRO A 126 21.27 -10.32 32.91
N GLU A 127 21.86 -11.32 32.26
CA GLU A 127 23.01 -12.08 32.78
C GLU A 127 24.34 -11.41 32.39
N THR A 128 24.49 -11.02 31.13
CA THR A 128 25.76 -10.50 30.61
C THR A 128 25.84 -8.97 30.57
N GLY A 129 24.72 -8.27 30.77
CA GLY A 129 24.61 -6.82 30.62
C GLY A 129 24.73 -6.30 29.17
N ALA A 130 25.03 -7.18 28.21
CA ALA A 130 25.26 -6.81 26.82
C ALA A 130 23.97 -6.26 26.16
N SER A 131 24.12 -5.20 25.36
CA SER A 131 23.01 -4.63 24.59
C SER A 131 22.76 -5.41 23.31
N TYR A 132 21.50 -5.66 22.96
CA TYR A 132 21.10 -6.29 21.72
C TYR A 132 19.83 -5.65 21.15
N PRO A 133 19.64 -5.65 19.82
CA PRO A 133 18.44 -5.13 19.20
C PRO A 133 17.27 -6.10 19.32
N TRP A 134 16.11 -5.56 19.62
CA TRP A 134 14.85 -6.29 19.76
C TRP A 134 13.82 -5.75 18.79
N LEU A 135 13.37 -6.61 17.87
CA LEU A 135 12.27 -6.30 16.95
C LEU A 135 10.93 -6.54 17.65
N TYR A 136 10.02 -5.56 17.55
CA TYR A 136 8.67 -5.65 18.09
C TYR A 136 7.67 -4.95 17.17
N ARG A 137 6.39 -5.34 17.25
CA ARG A 137 5.30 -4.71 16.48
C ARG A 137 4.93 -3.36 17.08
N SER A 138 4.73 -2.37 16.21
CA SER A 138 4.32 -1.02 16.59
C SER A 138 3.69 -0.29 15.41
N THR A 139 2.91 0.75 15.70
CA THR A 139 2.36 1.62 14.67
C THR A 139 3.44 2.58 14.14
N VAL A 140 3.49 2.71 12.82
CA VAL A 140 4.26 3.71 12.09
C VAL A 140 3.31 4.57 11.28
N MET A 141 3.64 5.85 11.10
CA MET A 141 2.98 6.71 10.13
C MET A 141 3.78 6.62 8.84
N CYS A 142 3.21 6.08 7.78
CA CYS A 142 3.85 5.98 6.47
C CYS A 142 2.98 6.60 5.39
N ASN A 143 3.61 7.01 4.29
CA ASN A 143 2.86 7.36 3.08
C ASN A 143 2.40 6.05 2.42
N GLN A 144 1.11 5.97 2.14
CA GLN A 144 0.54 5.02 1.19
C GLN A 144 0.33 5.72 -0.14
N TYR A 145 0.65 5.01 -1.21
CA TYR A 145 0.53 5.46 -2.59
C TYR A 145 -0.62 4.65 -3.23
N PHE A 146 -1.58 5.35 -3.82
CA PHE A 146 -2.81 4.82 -4.42
C PHE A 146 -2.82 5.11 -5.92
#